data_AF-A0A663N867-F1
#
_entry.id   AF-A0A663N867-F1
#
_cell.length_a   1.000
_cell.length_b   1.000
_cell.length_c   1.000
_cell.angle_alpha   90.00
_cell.angle_beta   90.00
_cell.angle_gamma   90.00
#
_symmetry.space_group_name_H-M   'P 1'
#
loop_
_entity.id
_entity.type
_entity.pdbx_description
1 polymer ?
#
loop_
_entity_poly.entity_id
_entity_poly.type
_entity_poly.pdbx_seq_one_letter_code
_entity_poly.pdbx_strand_id
1 'polypeptide(L)'
;CQQFRVPSSVAKEKRLISLCVGCGNQIHDQYILRVSPDLEWHAACLKCAECNQYLDETCTCFVRDGKTYCKRDYIRYAIYVV
;
A
#
# COMPACT_ATOMS: atom_id res chain seq x y z
N CYS A 1 1.69 -2.89 -10.71
CA CYS A 1 2.22 -1.75 -9.95
C CYS A 1 3.25 -2.32 -8.98
N GLN A 2 4.43 -1.72 -8.89
CA GLN A 2 5.50 -2.35 -8.12
C GLN A 2 5.25 -2.14 -6.62
N GLN A 3 4.75 -3.17 -5.95
CA GLN A 3 4.96 -3.29 -4.52
C GLN A 3 6.39 -3.80 -4.32
N PHE A 4 7.24 -3.01 -3.67
CA PHE A 4 8.53 -3.51 -3.21
C PHE A 4 8.39 -3.83 -1.74
N ARG A 5 8.68 -5.08 -1.35
CA ARG A 5 8.89 -5.43 0.05
C ARG A 5 10.24 -4.89 0.46
N VAL A 6 10.24 -3.84 1.25
CA VAL A 6 11.47 -3.31 1.84
C VAL A 6 11.69 -4.05 3.15
N PRO A 7 12.79 -4.80 3.32
CA PRO A 7 13.10 -5.42 4.60
C PRO A 7 13.39 -4.32 5.63
N SER A 8 12.82 -4.45 6.82
CA SER A 8 12.92 -3.42 7.85
C SER A 8 14.37 -3.12 8.27
N SER A 9 15.29 -4.06 8.06
CA SER A 9 16.74 -3.85 8.24
C SER A 9 17.32 -2.75 7.34
N VAL A 10 16.82 -2.61 6.10
CA VAL A 10 17.25 -1.57 5.14
C VAL A 10 16.58 -0.23 5.45
N ALA A 11 15.32 -0.27 5.87
CA ALA A 11 14.61 0.94 6.32
C ALA A 11 15.24 1.56 7.58
N LYS A 12 15.91 0.76 8.43
CA LYS A 12 16.52 1.23 9.69
C LYS A 12 17.83 2.00 9.51
N GLU A 13 18.53 1.80 8.39
CA GLU A 13 19.85 2.40 8.13
C GLU A 13 19.76 3.86 7.65
N LYS A 14 18.62 4.26 7.06
CA LYS A 14 18.19 5.66 7.00
C LYS A 14 17.27 5.86 8.21
N ARG A 15 17.55 6.79 9.12
CA ARG A 15 16.66 7.14 10.26
C ARG A 15 15.33 7.80 9.81
N LEU A 16 14.67 7.23 8.82
CA LEU A 16 13.36 7.64 8.30
C LEU A 16 12.35 6.67 8.88
N ILE A 17 11.54 7.17 9.80
CA ILE A 17 10.41 6.44 10.36
C ILE A 17 9.44 6.16 9.22
N SER A 18 9.35 4.91 8.76
CA SER A 18 8.35 4.53 7.76
C SER A 18 6.97 4.60 8.38
N LEU A 19 6.14 5.53 7.91
CA LEU A 19 4.78 5.75 8.39
C LEU A 19 3.81 5.10 7.42
N CYS A 20 2.88 4.30 7.93
CA CYS A 20 1.84 3.72 7.11
C CYS A 20 0.82 4.78 6.73
N VAL A 21 0.63 4.99 5.43
CA VAL A 21 -0.34 5.95 4.89
C VAL A 21 -1.78 5.60 5.29
N GLY A 22 -2.09 4.31 5.39
CA GLY A 22 -3.44 3.86 5.75
C GLY A 22 -3.85 4.07 7.20
N CYS A 23 -2.91 4.09 8.15
CA CYS A 23 -3.22 4.17 9.58
C CYS A 23 -2.47 5.30 10.32
N GLY A 24 -1.54 5.98 9.65
CA GLY A 24 -0.71 7.06 10.21
C GLY A 24 0.35 6.60 11.22
N ASN A 25 0.47 5.31 11.49
CA ASN A 25 1.38 4.77 12.50
C ASN A 25 2.67 4.25 11.88
N GLN A 26 3.71 4.18 12.72
CA GLN A 26 5.00 3.63 12.33
C GLN A 26 4.91 2.14 11.94
N ILE A 27 5.61 1.77 10.88
CA ILE A 27 5.70 0.39 10.39
C ILE A 27 6.81 -0.34 11.16
N HIS A 28 6.38 -1.22 12.07
CA HIS A 28 7.25 -2.15 12.82
C HIS A 28 7.23 -3.57 12.25
N ASP A 29 6.62 -3.75 11.09
CA ASP A 29 6.49 -5.04 10.43
C ASP A 29 7.86 -5.56 9.98
N GLN A 30 7.95 -6.85 9.60
CA GLN A 30 9.20 -7.42 9.12
C GLN A 30 9.53 -6.98 7.68
N TYR A 31 8.50 -6.58 6.93
CA TYR A 31 8.60 -6.02 5.59
C TYR A 31 7.63 -4.84 5.44
N ILE A 32 8.07 -3.78 4.77
CA ILE A 32 7.25 -2.62 4.43
C ILE A 32 6.75 -2.78 2.99
N LEU A 33 5.45 -2.57 2.76
CA LEU A 33 4.89 -2.54 1.41
C LEU A 33 4.98 -1.12 0.87
N ARG A 34 5.83 -0.90 -0.14
CA ARG A 34 5.97 0.39 -0.81
C ARG A 34 5.18 0.41 -2.11
N VAL A 35 4.20 1.29 -2.22
CA VAL A 35 3.30 1.41 -3.38
C VAL A 35 3.47 2.79 -4.00
N SER A 36 3.97 2.90 -5.23
CA SER A 36 4.48 4.18 -5.77
C SER A 36 5.67 4.71 -4.94
N PRO A 37 6.52 5.59 -5.47
CA PRO A 37 7.90 5.75 -4.97
C PRO A 37 8.04 6.13 -3.49
N ASP A 38 7.00 6.69 -2.86
CA ASP A 38 7.06 7.25 -1.51
C ASP A 38 5.91 6.83 -0.57
N LEU A 39 4.96 5.97 -0.99
CA LEU A 39 3.87 5.56 -0.09
C LEU A 39 4.18 4.21 0.56
N GLU A 40 4.22 4.20 1.88
CA GLU A 40 4.53 3.01 2.67
C GLU A 40 3.29 2.53 3.41
N TRP A 41 3.11 1.21 3.47
CA TRP A 41 1.93 0.57 4.01
C TRP A 41 2.31 -0.65 4.83
N HIS A 42 1.58 -0.90 5.91
CA HIS A 42 1.64 -2.21 6.57
C HIS A 42 1.06 -3.29 5.65
N ALA A 43 1.55 -4.52 5.83
CA ALA A 43 0.98 -5.71 5.22
C ALA A 43 -0.52 -5.85 5.48
N ALA A 44 -0.94 -5.58 6.73
CA ALA A 44 -2.33 -5.65 7.15
C ALA A 44 -3.17 -4.42 6.73
N CYS A 45 -2.54 -3.28 6.46
CA CYS A 45 -3.24 -2.05 6.07
C CYS A 45 -3.45 -1.94 4.56
N LEU A 46 -2.62 -2.62 3.75
CA LEU A 46 -2.75 -2.61 2.30
C LEU A 46 -3.91 -3.50 1.85
N LYS A 47 -5.13 -2.96 1.93
CA LYS A 47 -6.38 -3.64 1.55
C LYS A 47 -7.29 -2.74 0.74
N CYS A 48 -8.11 -3.36 -0.10
CA CYS A 48 -9.11 -2.69 -0.89
C CYS A 48 -10.09 -1.92 0.01
N ALA A 49 -10.30 -0.63 -0.21
CA ALA A 49 -11.23 0.17 0.59
C ALA A 49 -12.70 -0.21 0.37
N GLU A 50 -13.04 -0.75 -0.80
CA GLU A 50 -14.40 -1.18 -1.15
C GLU A 50 -14.67 -2.62 -0.69
N CYS A 51 -13.71 -3.50 -0.96
CA CYS A 51 -13.88 -4.95 -0.86
C CYS A 51 -13.14 -5.57 0.32
N ASN A 52 -12.35 -4.77 1.06
CA ASN A 52 -11.48 -5.19 2.18
C ASN A 52 -10.52 -6.35 1.89
N GLN A 53 -10.37 -6.75 0.62
CA GLN A 53 -9.45 -7.79 0.20
C GLN A 53 -8.00 -7.29 0.33
N TYR A 54 -7.14 -8.13 0.89
CA TYR A 54 -5.71 -7.87 0.97
C TYR A 54 -5.12 -7.76 -0.43
N LEU A 55 -4.37 -6.68 -0.65
CA LEU A 55 -3.72 -6.39 -1.92
C LEU A 55 -2.27 -6.87 -1.83
N ASP A 56 -2.10 -8.17 -1.61
CA ASP A 56 -0.78 -8.80 -1.53
C ASP A 56 -0.11 -8.90 -2.92
N GLU A 57 1.08 -9.51 -2.95
CA GLU A 57 1.97 -9.62 -4.11
C GLU A 57 1.33 -10.19 -5.38
N THR A 58 0.24 -10.94 -5.24
CA THR A 58 -0.51 -11.51 -6.37
C THR A 58 -1.50 -10.53 -6.99
N CYS A 59 -1.87 -9.45 -6.29
CA CYS A 59 -2.92 -8.54 -6.68
C CYS A 59 -2.37 -7.17 -7.10
N THR A 60 -2.82 -6.66 -8.24
CA THR A 60 -2.46 -5.29 -8.65
C THR A 60 -3.18 -4.27 -7.75
N CYS A 61 -2.42 -3.49 -7.00
CA CYS A 61 -2.92 -2.46 -6.09
C CYS A 61 -2.86 -1.05 -6.68
N PHE A 62 -3.90 -0.26 -6.45
CA PHE A 62 -3.96 1.11 -6.96
C PHE A 62 -4.26 2.06 -5.81
N VAL A 63 -3.45 3.10 -5.66
CA VAL A 63 -3.68 4.15 -4.65
C VAL A 63 -4.36 5.33 -5.33
N ARG A 64 -5.47 5.79 -4.76
CA ARG A 64 -6.16 7.01 -5.15
C ARG A 64 -6.66 7.72 -3.90
N ASP A 65 -6.33 9.00 -3.75
CA ASP A 65 -6.77 9.82 -2.61
C ASP A 65 -6.41 9.22 -1.23
N GLY A 66 -5.23 8.61 -1.11
CA GLY A 66 -4.82 7.92 0.12
C GLY A 66 -5.59 6.63 0.43
N LYS A 67 -6.43 6.14 -0.51
CA LYS A 67 -7.15 4.87 -0.40
C LYS A 67 -6.62 3.87 -1.42
N THR A 68 -6.55 2.61 -1.01
CA THR A 68 -6.09 1.50 -1.86
C THR A 68 -7.26 0.74 -2.45
N TYR A 69 -7.20 0.44 -3.73
CA TYR A 69 -8.24 -0.25 -4.49
C TYR A 69 -7.63 -1.42 -5.23
N CYS A 70 -8.40 -2.51 -5.34
CA CYS A 70 -8.02 -3.62 -6.21
C CYS A 70 -8.22 -3.24 -7.67
N LYS A 71 -7.55 -3.93 -8.60
CA LYS A 71 -7.70 -3.71 -10.04
C LYS A 71 -9.17 -3.60 -10.48
N ARG A 72 -10.02 -4.50 -10.00
CA ARG A 72 -11.45 -4.54 -10.37
C ARG A 72 -12.20 -3.29 -9.91
N ASP A 73 -12.12 -2.99 -8.62
CA ASP A 73 -12.83 -1.84 -8.02
C ASP A 73 -12.24 -0.52 -8.50
N TYR A 74 -10.92 -0.46 -8.73
CA TYR A 74 -10.24 0.69 -9.33
C TYR A 74 -10.72 0.96 -10.76
N ILE A 75 -10.76 -0.07 -11.62
CA ILE A 75 -11.29 0.08 -13.00
C ILE A 75 -12.74 0.53 -12.93
N ARG A 76 -13.55 -0.08 -12.07
CA ARG A 76 -14.96 0.27 -11.90
C ARG A 76 -15.11 1.74 -11.49
N TYR A 77 -14.39 2.21 -10.47
CA TYR A 77 -14.35 3.63 -10.10
C TYR A 77 -13.83 4.54 -11.21
N ALA A 78 -12.82 4.10 -11.97
CA ALA A 78 -12.26 4.89 -13.07
C ALA A 78 -13.23 5.04 -14.25
N ILE A 79 -14.07 4.03 -14.52
CA ILE A 79 -15.07 4.03 -15.61
C ILE A 79 -16.31 4.88 -15.25
N TYR A 80 -16.66 5.04 -13.97
CA TYR A 80 -17.74 5.96 -13.55
C TYR A 80 -17.35 7.45 -13.68
N VAL A 81 -16.10 7.77 -14.01
CA VAL A 81 -15.59 9.14 -14.20
C VAL A 81 -15.25 9.36 -15.69
N VAL A 82 -16.09 8.84 -16.58
CA VAL A 82 -16.16 9.14 -18.02
C VAL A 82 -17.58 9.55 -18.36
#